data_AF-A0A5N6LYZ7-F1
#
_entry.id   AF-A0A5N6LYZ7-F1
#
_cell.length_a   1.000
_cell.length_b   1.000
_cell.length_c   1.000
_cell.angle_alpha   90.00
_cell.angle_beta   90.00
_cell.angle_gamma   90.00
#
_symmetry.space_group_name_H-M   'P 1'
#
loop_
_entity.id
_entity.type
_entity.pdbx_description
1 polymer ?
#
loop_
_entity_poly.entity_id
_entity_poly.type
_entity_poly.pdbx_seq_one_letter_code
_entity_poly.pdbx_strand_id
1 'polypeptide(L)'
;MTNLGKCGGVYIPPFKLAPMISGVQDKSNIEYQRMTWDALRKSINGLVNKVNAANIKNIIPELFAENLIRRRGLFCRSCMKSQMASPGFTDVFAALVAVVNTKFPEVGDLLLRRIILQLQKAYKSNDKPQLFSAVKFIAHLVNQHVVHEQIALELLTESVGYSDCVIIVLRRKIMHFWSSDCSN
;
A
#
# COMPACT_ATOMS: atom_id res chain seq x y z
N MET A 1 19.81 -3.49 21.11
CA MET A 1 18.85 -4.49 20.58
C MET A 1 17.44 -3.95 20.75
N THR A 2 16.83 -3.45 19.68
CA THR A 2 15.44 -2.99 19.69
C THR A 2 14.52 -4.20 19.83
N ASN A 3 13.87 -4.33 20.99
CA ASN A 3 12.81 -5.32 21.22
C ASN A 3 11.72 -5.13 20.15
N LEU A 4 11.71 -5.99 19.12
CA LEU A 4 10.53 -6.26 18.29
C LEU A 4 9.53 -6.98 19.21
N GLY A 5 8.87 -6.19 20.07
CA GLY A 5 8.03 -6.69 21.15
C GLY A 5 6.98 -7.67 20.64
N LYS A 6 7.11 -8.92 21.05
CA LYS A 6 6.00 -9.87 21.11
C LYS A 6 4.98 -9.28 22.09
N CYS A 7 4.03 -8.49 21.62
CA CYS A 7 2.86 -8.11 22.39
C CYS A 7 1.96 -9.35 22.54
N GLY A 8 2.32 -10.25 23.46
CA GLY A 8 1.51 -11.40 23.88
C GLY A 8 0.30 -10.99 24.72
N GLY A 9 -0.41 -9.94 24.32
CA GLY A 9 -1.66 -9.54 24.95
C GLY A 9 -2.79 -10.45 24.47
N VAL A 10 -3.60 -10.95 25.40
CA VAL A 10 -4.84 -11.66 25.08
C VAL A 10 -5.73 -10.72 24.27
N TYR A 11 -6.25 -11.17 23.13
CA TYR A 11 -7.23 -10.41 22.36
C TYR A 11 -8.47 -10.15 23.22
N ILE A 12 -8.75 -8.88 23.50
CA ILE A 12 -9.97 -8.46 24.19
C ILE A 12 -11.00 -8.05 23.12
N PRO A 13 -12.17 -8.70 23.06
CA PRO A 13 -13.22 -8.33 22.11
C PRO A 13 -13.72 -6.89 22.29
N PRO A 14 -14.12 -6.19 21.21
CA PRO A 14 -14.54 -4.79 21.25
C PRO A 14 -15.66 -4.47 22.24
N PHE A 15 -16.64 -5.37 22.38
CA PHE A 15 -17.76 -5.18 23.31
C PHE A 15 -17.33 -5.20 24.78
N LYS A 16 -16.21 -5.87 25.12
CA LYS A 16 -15.62 -5.84 26.47
C LYS A 16 -14.73 -4.60 26.68
N LEU A 17 -14.13 -4.08 25.61
CA LEU A 17 -13.28 -2.88 25.66
C LEU A 17 -14.10 -1.58 25.75
N ALA A 18 -15.29 -1.52 25.13
CA ALA A 18 -16.08 -0.29 25.08
C ALA A 18 -16.42 0.31 26.46
N PRO A 19 -16.85 -0.46 27.47
CA PRO A 19 -17.05 0.06 28.83
C PRO A 19 -15.77 0.61 29.45
N MET A 20 -14.63 -0.06 29.22
CA MET A 20 -13.31 0.33 29.77
C MET A 20 -12.80 1.65 29.19
N ILE A 21 -13.25 2.05 28.00
CA ILE A 21 -12.79 3.23 27.27
C ILE A 21 -13.72 4.45 27.50
N SER A 22 -14.94 4.22 27.99
CA SER A 22 -16.02 5.22 28.07
C SER A 22 -15.71 6.48 28.89
N GLY A 23 -14.70 6.44 29.77
CA GLY A 23 -14.32 7.57 30.63
C GLY A 23 -13.27 8.54 30.06
N VAL A 24 -12.72 8.28 28.87
CA VAL A 24 -11.62 9.09 28.32
C VAL A 24 -12.12 9.98 27.18
N GLN A 25 -12.53 11.21 27.48
CA GLN A 25 -12.99 12.17 26.48
C GLN A 25 -11.98 13.30 26.18
N ASP A 26 -10.93 13.44 26.99
CA ASP A 26 -9.95 14.50 26.84
C ASP A 26 -9.01 14.28 25.65
N LYS A 27 -9.11 15.16 24.64
CA LYS A 27 -8.33 15.08 23.39
C LYS A 27 -6.83 15.31 23.58
N SER A 28 -6.44 15.98 24.67
CA SER A 28 -5.05 16.21 25.07
C SER A 28 -4.40 14.99 25.73
N ASN A 29 -5.20 14.04 26.24
CA ASN A 29 -4.68 12.84 26.89
C ASN A 29 -3.97 11.92 25.89
N ILE A 30 -2.79 11.42 26.27
CA ILE A 30 -1.99 10.46 25.50
C ILE A 30 -2.79 9.18 25.24
N GLU A 31 -3.59 8.73 26.20
CA GLU A 31 -4.41 7.52 26.06
C GLU A 31 -5.48 7.70 24.98
N TYR A 32 -6.17 8.84 24.99
CA TYR A 32 -7.15 9.18 23.95
C TYR A 32 -6.51 9.18 22.55
N GLN A 33 -5.31 9.76 22.43
CA GLN A 33 -4.58 9.80 21.17
C GLN A 33 -4.15 8.41 20.68
N ARG A 34 -3.75 7.52 21.61
CA ARG A 34 -3.43 6.12 21.31
C ARG A 34 -4.67 5.34 20.86
N MET A 35 -5.79 5.48 21.57
CA MET A 35 -7.05 4.82 21.21
C MET A 35 -7.55 5.28 19.85
N THR A 36 -7.52 6.59 19.59
CA THR A 36 -7.86 7.16 18.28
C THR A 36 -6.92 6.62 17.20
N TRP A 37 -5.63 6.50 17.48
CA TRP A 37 -4.68 5.92 16.53
C TRP A 37 -4.96 4.46 16.20
N ASP A 38 -5.25 3.64 17.21
CA ASP A 38 -5.56 2.22 17.04
C ASP A 38 -6.87 2.03 16.28
N ALA A 39 -7.89 2.88 16.55
CA ALA A 39 -9.14 2.90 15.80
C ALA A 39 -8.89 3.22 14.32
N LEU A 40 -8.16 4.30 14.02
CA LEU A 40 -7.80 4.67 12.63
C LEU A 40 -7.02 3.56 11.94
N ARG A 41 -6.06 2.93 12.63
CA ARG A 41 -5.29 1.81 12.09
C ARG A 41 -6.17 0.62 11.74
N LYS A 42 -7.12 0.27 12.61
CA LYS A 42 -8.06 -0.83 12.36
C LYS A 42 -9.01 -0.50 11.21
N SER A 43 -9.52 0.73 11.15
CA SER A 43 -10.40 1.21 10.08
C SER A 43 -9.71 1.12 8.72
N ILE A 44 -8.55 1.78 8.55
CA ILE A 44 -7.78 1.77 7.29
C ILE A 44 -7.43 0.34 6.86
N ASN A 45 -6.93 -0.49 7.78
CA ASN A 45 -6.61 -1.88 7.44
C ASN A 45 -7.86 -2.67 7.03
N GLY A 46 -8.99 -2.44 7.71
CA GLY A 46 -10.27 -3.07 7.40
C GLY A 46 -10.76 -2.69 6.00
N LEU A 47 -10.71 -1.41 5.64
CA LEU A 47 -11.10 -0.90 4.33
C LEU A 47 -10.22 -1.48 3.21
N VAL A 48 -8.90 -1.41 3.39
CA VAL A 48 -7.94 -1.93 2.40
C VAL A 48 -8.08 -3.44 2.21
N ASN A 49 -8.37 -4.21 3.26
CA ASN A 49 -8.55 -5.66 3.11
C ASN A 49 -9.88 -6.05 2.46
N LYS A 50 -10.91 -5.20 2.55
CA LYS A 50 -12.24 -5.45 1.98
C LYS A 50 -12.35 -5.00 0.52
N VAL A 51 -11.42 -4.20 0.03
CA VAL A 51 -11.51 -3.60 -1.30
C VAL A 51 -11.45 -4.66 -2.40
N ASN A 52 -12.33 -4.54 -3.38
CA ASN A 52 -12.37 -5.32 -4.60
C ASN A 52 -12.91 -4.46 -5.76
N ALA A 53 -12.86 -4.99 -6.99
CA ALA A 53 -13.28 -4.25 -8.18
C ALA A 53 -14.76 -3.81 -8.14
N ALA A 54 -15.64 -4.56 -7.48
CA ALA A 54 -17.07 -4.27 -7.40
C ALA A 54 -17.41 -3.20 -6.35
N ASN A 55 -16.67 -3.13 -5.25
CA ASN A 55 -16.99 -2.26 -4.11
C ASN A 55 -16.08 -1.03 -3.96
N ILE A 56 -15.05 -0.88 -4.80
CA ILE A 56 -14.05 0.20 -4.66
C ILE A 56 -14.71 1.58 -4.60
N LYS A 57 -15.79 1.81 -5.35
CA LYS A 57 -16.55 3.07 -5.35
C LYS A 57 -17.17 3.41 -3.99
N ASN A 58 -17.54 2.40 -3.21
CA ASN A 58 -18.11 2.57 -1.87
C ASN A 58 -17.00 2.72 -0.81
N ILE A 59 -15.88 2.01 -1.00
CA ILE A 59 -14.72 2.08 -0.09
C ILE A 59 -14.05 3.47 -0.14
N ILE A 60 -14.01 4.12 -1.30
CA ILE A 60 -13.33 5.41 -1.48
C ILE A 60 -13.88 6.51 -0.54
N PRO A 61 -15.21 6.78 -0.48
CA PRO A 61 -15.77 7.74 0.46
C PRO A 61 -15.46 7.42 1.93
N GLU A 62 -15.58 6.15 2.34
CA GLU A 62 -15.26 5.72 3.70
C GLU A 62 -13.78 5.95 4.03
N LEU A 63 -12.88 5.71 3.07
CA LEU A 63 -11.46 5.93 3.23
C LEU A 63 -11.12 7.43 3.34
N PHE A 64 -11.80 8.29 2.59
CA PHE A 64 -11.61 9.74 2.67
C PHE A 64 -12.22 10.40 3.91
N ALA A 65 -13.16 9.72 4.58
CA ALA A 65 -13.64 10.14 5.90
C ALA A 65 -12.56 9.98 6.99
N GLU A 66 -11.55 9.13 6.75
CA GLU A 66 -10.42 8.94 7.66
C GLU A 66 -9.31 9.99 7.43
N ASN A 67 -8.55 10.31 8.48
CA ASN A 67 -7.45 11.28 8.38
C ASN A 67 -6.19 10.67 7.73
N LEU A 68 -6.23 10.53 6.41
CA LEU A 68 -5.14 9.98 5.59
C LEU A 68 -3.87 10.83 5.63
N ILE A 69 -3.96 12.16 5.77
CA ILE A 69 -2.77 13.02 5.83
C ILE A 69 -1.94 12.69 7.08
N ARG A 70 -2.58 12.68 8.26
CA ARG A 70 -1.91 12.37 9.54
C ARG A 70 -1.36 10.95 9.56
N ARG A 71 -2.03 10.01 8.88
CA ARG A 71 -1.72 8.56 8.97
C ARG A 71 -1.38 7.91 7.63
N ARG A 72 -0.85 8.66 6.67
CA ARG A 72 -0.41 8.17 5.35
C ARG A 72 0.49 6.94 5.41
N GLY A 73 1.34 6.88 6.43
CA GLY A 73 2.22 5.75 6.67
C GLY A 73 1.49 4.45 7.03
N LEU A 74 0.31 4.52 7.67
CA LEU A 74 -0.54 3.36 7.94
C LEU A 74 -1.21 2.87 6.67
N PHE A 75 -1.76 3.78 5.87
CA PHE A 75 -2.34 3.45 4.57
C PHE A 75 -1.32 2.76 3.66
N CYS A 76 -0.15 3.35 3.45
CA CYS A 76 0.89 2.76 2.60
C CYS A 76 1.31 1.38 3.10
N ARG A 77 1.47 1.21 4.42
CA ARG A 77 1.82 -0.08 5.02
C ARG A 77 0.71 -1.12 4.81
N SER A 78 -0.55 -0.72 4.94
CA SER A 78 -1.69 -1.59 4.70
C SER A 78 -1.71 -2.06 3.25
N CYS A 79 -1.61 -1.13 2.29
CA CYS A 79 -1.58 -1.47 0.86
C CYS A 79 -0.45 -2.43 0.51
N MET A 80 0.79 -2.15 0.95
CA MET A 80 1.93 -3.04 0.68
C MET A 80 1.72 -4.43 1.30
N LYS A 81 1.23 -4.51 2.54
CA LYS A 81 1.01 -5.79 3.22
C LYS A 81 -0.11 -6.60 2.55
N SER A 82 -1.23 -5.96 2.21
CA SER A 82 -2.37 -6.60 1.56
C SER A 82 -2.03 -7.05 0.14
N GLN A 83 -1.26 -6.24 -0.61
CA GLN A 83 -0.77 -6.60 -1.94
C GLN A 83 0.17 -7.82 -1.88
N MET A 84 1.10 -7.87 -0.94
CA MET A 84 1.97 -9.03 -0.75
C MET A 84 1.21 -10.30 -0.37
N ALA A 85 0.18 -10.17 0.47
CA ALA A 85 -0.67 -11.30 0.87
C ALA A 85 -1.60 -11.76 -0.25
N SER A 86 -1.93 -10.88 -1.20
CA SER A 86 -2.91 -11.14 -2.25
C SER A 86 -2.51 -10.47 -3.58
N PRO A 87 -1.42 -10.93 -4.23
CA PRO A 87 -0.88 -10.30 -5.43
C PRO A 87 -1.81 -10.41 -6.65
N GLY A 88 -2.84 -11.24 -6.59
CA GLY A 88 -3.92 -11.32 -7.59
C GLY A 88 -4.73 -10.03 -7.74
N PHE A 89 -4.85 -9.22 -6.68
CA PHE A 89 -5.66 -7.99 -6.64
C PHE A 89 -4.81 -6.71 -6.74
N THR A 90 -3.60 -6.82 -7.32
CA THR A 90 -2.64 -5.69 -7.38
C THR A 90 -3.19 -4.51 -8.20
N ASP A 91 -3.99 -4.80 -9.23
CA ASP A 91 -4.74 -3.83 -10.02
C ASP A 91 -5.75 -3.03 -9.19
N VAL A 92 -6.52 -3.69 -8.32
CA VAL A 92 -7.47 -3.03 -7.42
C VAL A 92 -6.73 -2.13 -6.43
N PHE A 93 -5.63 -2.61 -5.84
CA PHE A 93 -4.82 -1.80 -4.93
C PHE A 93 -4.22 -0.58 -5.64
N ALA A 94 -3.75 -0.73 -6.89
CA ALA A 94 -3.24 0.38 -7.68
C ALA A 94 -4.34 1.39 -8.03
N ALA A 95 -5.55 0.94 -8.39
CA ALA A 95 -6.69 1.81 -8.63
C ALA A 95 -7.08 2.60 -7.38
N LEU A 96 -7.07 1.97 -6.21
CA LEU A 96 -7.32 2.65 -4.93
C LEU A 96 -6.29 3.74 -4.67
N VAL A 97 -5.00 3.41 -4.85
CA VAL A 97 -3.90 4.37 -4.69
C VAL A 97 -4.02 5.51 -5.70
N ALA A 98 -4.42 5.24 -6.94
CA ALA A 98 -4.59 6.26 -7.97
C ALA A 98 -5.62 7.31 -7.57
N VAL A 99 -6.78 6.88 -7.07
CA VAL A 99 -7.81 7.82 -6.60
C VAL A 99 -7.29 8.64 -5.41
N VAL A 100 -6.59 8.01 -4.45
CA VAL A 100 -5.98 8.73 -3.32
C VAL A 100 -4.93 9.74 -3.82
N ASN A 101 -4.12 9.36 -4.80
CA ASN A 101 -3.05 10.20 -5.37
C ASN A 101 -3.60 11.48 -6.02
N THR A 102 -4.80 11.44 -6.60
CA THR A 102 -5.45 12.65 -7.16
C THR A 102 -5.75 13.74 -6.12
N LYS A 103 -5.84 13.36 -4.83
CA LYS A 103 -6.14 14.28 -3.72
C LYS A 103 -4.93 14.54 -2.83
N PHE A 104 -4.11 13.52 -2.62
CA PHE A 104 -2.96 13.54 -1.71
C PHE A 104 -1.73 12.91 -2.39
N PRO A 105 -1.07 13.64 -3.31
CA PRO A 105 0.08 13.10 -4.05
C PRO A 105 1.23 12.66 -3.13
N GLU A 106 1.40 13.30 -1.98
CA GLU A 106 2.42 12.92 -0.99
C GLU A 106 2.23 11.50 -0.42
N VAL A 107 1.02 10.93 -0.53
CA VAL A 107 0.72 9.55 -0.14
C VAL A 107 1.24 8.59 -1.21
N GLY A 108 1.03 8.90 -2.49
CA GLY A 108 1.56 8.13 -3.62
C GLY A 108 3.09 8.11 -3.61
N ASP A 109 3.72 9.27 -3.42
CA ASP A 109 5.18 9.39 -3.30
C ASP A 109 5.75 8.55 -2.15
N LEU A 110 5.10 8.61 -0.98
CA LEU A 110 5.52 7.82 0.18
C LEU A 110 5.40 6.32 -0.08
N LEU A 111 4.33 5.89 -0.74
CA LEU A 111 4.13 4.49 -1.11
C LEU A 111 5.22 4.04 -2.07
N LEU A 112 5.47 4.79 -3.14
CA LEU A 112 6.47 4.47 -4.15
C LEU A 112 7.86 4.33 -3.53
N ARG A 113 8.30 5.31 -2.73
CA ARG A 113 9.60 5.25 -2.03
C ARG A 113 9.74 3.99 -1.18
N ARG A 114 8.66 3.54 -0.52
CA ARG A 114 8.68 2.30 0.28
C ARG A 114 8.73 1.04 -0.56
N ILE A 115 8.03 1.01 -1.70
CA ILE A 115 8.08 -0.14 -2.61
C ILE A 115 9.47 -0.26 -3.24
N ILE A 116 10.11 0.86 -3.62
CA ILE A 116 11.50 0.86 -4.12
C ILE A 116 12.46 0.33 -3.06
N LEU A 117 12.36 0.80 -1.80
CA LEU A 117 13.18 0.27 -0.71
C LEU A 117 12.95 -1.24 -0.48
N GLN A 118 11.71 -1.69 -0.58
CA GLN A 118 11.37 -3.12 -0.48
C GLN A 118 11.99 -3.92 -1.64
N LEU A 119 11.95 -3.38 -2.86
CA LEU A 119 12.57 -3.97 -4.04
C LEU A 119 14.09 -4.10 -3.87
N GLN A 120 14.77 -3.02 -3.46
CA GLN A 120 16.22 -3.01 -3.21
C GLN A 120 16.63 -3.99 -2.10
N LYS A 121 15.80 -4.14 -1.06
CA LYS A 121 16.05 -5.12 -0.01
C LYS A 121 15.87 -6.55 -0.53
N ALA A 122 14.79 -6.82 -1.26
CA ALA A 122 14.52 -8.12 -1.87
C ALA A 122 15.61 -8.50 -2.87
N TYR A 123 16.14 -7.54 -3.63
CA TYR A 123 17.30 -7.68 -4.51
C TYR A 123 18.51 -8.19 -3.73
N LYS A 124 18.93 -7.45 -2.69
CA LYS A 124 20.12 -7.76 -1.90
C LYS A 124 20.00 -9.10 -1.16
N SER A 125 18.79 -9.49 -0.79
CA SER A 125 18.52 -10.74 -0.08
C SER A 125 18.14 -11.91 -1.00
N ASN A 126 18.11 -11.72 -2.33
CA ASN A 126 17.64 -12.72 -3.31
C ASN A 126 16.23 -13.28 -3.03
N ASP A 127 15.34 -12.48 -2.43
CA ASP A 127 13.93 -12.85 -2.19
C ASP A 127 13.11 -12.64 -3.47
N LYS A 128 13.10 -13.67 -4.32
CA LYS A 128 12.38 -13.63 -5.61
C LYS A 128 10.87 -13.32 -5.44
N PRO A 129 10.12 -13.99 -4.54
CA PRO A 129 8.70 -13.66 -4.33
C PRO A 129 8.46 -12.18 -3.99
N GLN A 130 9.25 -11.63 -3.07
CA GLN A 130 9.10 -10.23 -2.68
C GLN A 130 9.48 -9.27 -3.81
N LEU A 131 10.52 -9.60 -4.57
CA LEU A 131 10.94 -8.86 -5.77
C LEU A 131 9.81 -8.81 -6.81
N PHE A 132 9.26 -9.97 -7.19
CA PHE A 132 8.17 -10.02 -8.17
C PHE A 132 6.92 -9.27 -7.71
N SER A 133 6.57 -9.35 -6.42
CA SER A 133 5.44 -8.62 -5.87
C SER A 133 5.63 -7.11 -5.98
N ALA A 134 6.82 -6.61 -5.63
CA ALA A 134 7.15 -5.19 -5.71
C ALA A 134 7.14 -4.69 -7.16
N VAL A 135 7.80 -5.41 -8.08
CA VAL A 135 7.81 -5.06 -9.52
C VAL A 135 6.39 -5.02 -10.08
N LYS A 136 5.57 -6.04 -9.79
CA LYS A 136 4.17 -6.09 -10.23
C LYS A 136 3.37 -4.89 -9.72
N PHE A 137 3.60 -4.49 -8.47
CA PHE A 137 2.89 -3.35 -7.90
C PHE A 137 3.30 -2.04 -8.59
N ILE A 138 4.59 -1.82 -8.83
CA ILE A 138 5.09 -0.65 -9.57
C ILE A 138 4.49 -0.62 -10.99
N ALA A 139 4.49 -1.75 -11.70
CA ALA A 139 3.91 -1.82 -13.05
C ALA A 139 2.43 -1.39 -13.07
N HIS A 140 1.63 -1.83 -12.10
CA HIS A 140 0.23 -1.39 -12.00
C HIS A 140 0.07 0.08 -11.60
N LEU A 141 0.99 0.65 -10.82
CA LEU A 141 0.97 2.08 -10.48
C LEU A 141 1.33 2.97 -11.68
N VAL A 142 2.25 2.51 -12.54
CA VAL A 142 2.57 3.17 -13.82
C VAL A 142 1.36 3.12 -14.75
N ASN A 143 0.71 1.97 -14.89
CA ASN A 143 -0.50 1.83 -15.71
C ASN A 143 -1.68 2.70 -15.22
N GLN A 144 -1.66 3.13 -13.96
CA GLN A 144 -2.66 4.03 -13.37
C GLN A 144 -2.20 5.50 -13.34
N HIS A 145 -1.07 5.82 -13.99
CA HIS A 145 -0.47 7.16 -14.02
C HIS A 145 -0.17 7.76 -12.64
N VAL A 146 0.04 6.91 -11.63
CA VAL A 146 0.49 7.34 -10.30
C VAL A 146 1.99 7.63 -10.31
N VAL A 147 2.72 6.89 -11.14
CA VAL A 147 4.18 6.91 -11.21
C VAL A 147 4.58 7.20 -12.65
N HIS A 148 5.53 8.12 -12.83
CA HIS A 148 6.07 8.43 -14.14
C HIS A 148 6.81 7.21 -14.73
N GLU A 149 6.62 6.97 -16.01
CA GLU A 149 7.19 5.83 -16.74
C GLU A 149 8.71 5.75 -16.71
N GLN A 150 9.40 6.88 -16.53
CA GLN A 150 10.85 6.93 -16.38
C GLN A 150 11.35 6.03 -15.22
N ILE A 151 10.58 5.92 -14.14
CA ILE A 151 10.91 5.04 -13.01
C ILE A 151 10.81 3.57 -13.43
N ALA A 152 9.88 3.23 -14.32
CA ALA A 152 9.78 1.88 -14.87
C ALA A 152 10.96 1.54 -15.78
N LEU A 153 11.45 2.52 -16.56
CA LEU A 153 12.62 2.37 -17.42
C LEU A 153 13.89 2.17 -16.59
N GLU A 154 14.10 2.96 -15.54
CA GLU A 154 15.24 2.82 -14.63
C GLU A 154 15.26 1.42 -13.98
N LEU A 155 14.09 0.95 -13.51
CA LEU A 155 13.94 -0.39 -12.96
C LEU A 155 14.19 -1.50 -13.99
N LEU A 156 13.76 -1.30 -15.24
CA LEU A 156 14.05 -2.21 -16.35
C LEU A 156 15.55 -2.31 -16.61
N THR A 157 16.28 -1.18 -16.62
CA THR A 157 17.72 -1.16 -16.84
C THR A 157 18.52 -1.79 -15.70
N GLU A 158 18.12 -1.57 -14.45
CA GLU A 158 18.77 -2.18 -13.27
C GLU A 158 18.46 -3.69 -13.17
N SER A 159 17.34 -4.15 -13.74
CA SER A 159 16.94 -5.55 -13.75
C SER A 159 17.47 -6.38 -14.93
N VAL A 160 18.29 -5.79 -15.83
CA VAL A 160 18.94 -6.50 -16.97
C VAL A 160 19.84 -7.66 -16.51
N GLY A 161 20.23 -7.71 -15.23
CA GLY A 161 20.92 -8.85 -14.62
C GLY A 161 20.03 -10.00 -14.12
N TYR A 162 18.70 -9.94 -14.27
CA TYR A 162 17.77 -10.97 -13.76
C TYR A 162 17.11 -11.83 -14.84
N SER A 163 16.63 -13.01 -14.39
CA SER A 163 15.82 -13.96 -15.15
C SER A 163 14.67 -13.30 -15.92
N ASP A 164 14.44 -13.78 -17.16
CA ASP A 164 13.48 -13.28 -18.16
C ASP A 164 12.08 -12.90 -17.62
N CYS A 165 11.63 -13.52 -16.54
CA CYS A 165 10.32 -13.29 -15.91
C CYS A 165 10.08 -11.84 -15.44
N VAL A 166 11.10 -11.14 -14.90
CA VAL A 166 10.94 -9.74 -14.43
C VAL A 166 10.71 -8.81 -15.61
N ILE A 167 11.53 -9.00 -16.65
CA ILE A 167 11.42 -8.32 -17.93
C ILE A 167 10.09 -8.66 -18.60
N ILE A 168 9.61 -9.91 -18.54
CA ILE A 168 8.31 -10.32 -19.10
C ILE A 168 7.16 -9.61 -18.38
N VAL A 169 7.18 -9.48 -17.04
CA VAL A 169 6.09 -8.81 -16.30
C VAL A 169 6.03 -7.32 -16.65
N LEU A 170 7.18 -6.65 -16.67
CA LEU A 170 7.27 -5.25 -17.07
C LEU A 170 6.89 -5.09 -18.54
N ARG A 171 7.43 -5.90 -19.45
CA ARG A 171 7.11 -5.88 -20.89
C ARG A 171 5.64 -6.15 -21.19
N ARG A 172 5.03 -7.23 -20.66
CA ARG A 172 3.62 -7.56 -20.94
C ARG A 172 2.66 -6.51 -20.40
N LYS A 173 2.97 -5.86 -19.27
CA LYS A 173 2.02 -4.95 -18.61
C LYS A 173 2.23 -3.48 -18.99
N ILE A 174 3.47 -3.08 -19.29
CA ILE A 174 3.84 -1.70 -19.67
C ILE A 174 3.93 -1.53 -21.19
N MET A 175 4.38 -2.53 -21.98
CA MET A 175 4.47 -2.33 -23.45
C MET A 175 3.11 -2.30 -24.16
N HIS A 176 2.07 -2.96 -23.64
CA HIS A 176 0.71 -2.78 -24.18
C HIS A 176 0.24 -1.32 -24.06
N PHE A 177 0.71 -0.61 -23.04
CA PHE A 177 0.45 0.81 -22.85
C PHE A 177 1.31 1.66 -23.82
N TRP A 178 2.63 1.42 -23.86
CA TRP A 178 3.55 2.14 -24.76
C TRP A 178 3.24 2.01 -26.26
N SER A 179 2.73 0.87 -26.73
CA SER A 179 2.29 0.75 -28.15
C SER A 179 1.09 1.62 -28.49
N SER A 180 0.26 1.97 -27.50
CA SER A 180 -0.94 2.79 -27.72
C SER A 180 -0.62 4.28 -27.77
N ASP A 181 0.39 4.74 -27.02
CA ASP A 181 0.82 6.14 -26.98
C ASP A 181 1.77 6.51 -28.15
N CYS A 182 2.57 5.58 -28.68
CA CYS A 182 3.37 5.82 -29.89
C CYS A 182 2.54 5.83 -31.20
N SER A 183 1.23 5.58 -31.12
CA SER A 183 0.32 5.54 -32.27
C SER A 183 -0.56 6.80 -32.40
N ASN A 184 -0.33 7.83 -31.59
CA ASN A 184 -1.00 9.14 -31.67
C ASN A 184 0.01 10.27 -31.88
#